data_AF-A0A957PY35-F1
#
_entry.id   AF-A0A957PY35-F1
#
_cell.length_a   1.000
_cell.length_b   1.000
_cell.length_c   1.000
_cell.angle_alpha   90.00
_cell.angle_beta   90.00
_cell.angle_gamma   90.00
#
_symmetry.space_group_name_H-M   'P 1'
#
loop_
_entity.id
_entity.type
_entity.pdbx_description
1 polymer ?
#
loop_
_entity_poly.entity_id
_entity_poly.type
_entity_poly.pdbx_seq_one_letter_code
_entity_poly.pdbx_strand_id
1 'polypeptide(L)'
;PNYVEGQDLPALGMVTFANGMAGFFDHTHRDQQSLEVRGTRGYMTISPMVGDGWLCQIEATLPATVKRQYPQRLTVQPIEGVAHGCSITQQLLNEVHAALAHGHVVSSTGHDGAAALELGIACHAAHLAGHAVALPLAERTLRVHNR
;
A
#
# COMPACT_ATOMS: atom_id res chain seq x y z
N PRO A 1 -11.53 23.83 8.36
CA PRO A 1 -11.43 22.80 7.30
C PRO A 1 -11.63 23.44 5.91
N ASN A 2 -10.60 23.42 5.07
CA ASN A 2 -10.61 24.01 3.71
C ASN A 2 -11.15 23.02 2.65
N TYR A 3 -12.18 22.26 3.00
CA TYR A 3 -12.80 21.32 2.07
C TYR A 3 -13.80 22.07 1.19
N VAL A 4 -13.53 22.12 -0.12
CA VAL A 4 -14.50 22.56 -1.12
C VAL A 4 -15.07 21.32 -1.77
N GLU A 5 -16.40 21.18 -1.74
CA GLU A 5 -17.08 20.03 -2.30
C GLU A 5 -16.72 19.84 -3.79
N GLY A 6 -16.18 18.67 -4.13
CA GLY A 6 -15.80 18.33 -5.50
C GLY A 6 -14.38 18.64 -5.91
N GLN A 7 -13.56 19.16 -5.00
CA GLN A 7 -12.13 19.25 -5.20
C GLN A 7 -11.47 17.96 -4.74
N ASP A 8 -10.78 17.29 -5.65
CA ASP A 8 -9.91 16.17 -5.32
C ASP A 8 -8.61 16.73 -4.71
N LEU A 9 -8.42 16.48 -3.41
CA LEU A 9 -7.27 16.95 -2.64
C LEU A 9 -6.35 15.77 -2.33
N PRO A 10 -5.02 15.98 -2.29
CA PRO A 10 -4.12 14.94 -1.85
C PRO A 10 -4.48 14.49 -0.44
N ALA A 11 -4.40 13.18 -0.20
CA ALA A 11 -4.68 12.61 1.11
C ALA A 11 -3.42 11.92 1.64
N LEU A 12 -3.01 12.31 2.84
CA LEU A 12 -1.93 11.67 3.59
C LEU A 12 -2.53 11.04 4.83
N GLY A 13 -2.08 9.84 5.18
CA GLY A 13 -2.58 9.19 6.38
C GLY A 13 -1.60 8.20 6.99
N MET A 14 -1.85 7.93 8.26
CA MET A 14 -1.20 6.84 8.99
C MET A 14 -2.25 5.81 9.39
N VAL A 15 -1.88 4.54 9.29
CA VAL A 15 -2.68 3.41 9.76
C VAL A 15 -1.88 2.63 10.80
N THR A 16 -2.53 2.21 11.87
CA THR A 16 -1.93 1.30 12.86
C THR A 16 -2.64 -0.04 12.78
N PHE A 17 -1.87 -1.10 12.59
CA PHE A 17 -2.37 -2.47 12.49
C PHE A 17 -2.45 -3.11 13.87
N ALA A 18 -3.32 -4.11 14.02
CA ALA A 18 -3.51 -4.82 15.30
C ALA A 18 -2.23 -5.51 15.82
N ASN A 19 -1.29 -5.84 14.93
CA ASN A 19 0.02 -6.40 15.28
C ASN A 19 1.06 -5.34 15.69
N GLY A 20 0.67 -4.07 15.80
CA GLY A 20 1.55 -2.97 16.16
C GLY A 20 2.37 -2.38 15.01
N MET A 21 2.23 -2.90 13.78
CA MET A 21 2.81 -2.24 12.61
C MET A 21 2.12 -0.89 12.37
N ALA A 22 2.88 0.06 11.85
CA ALA A 22 2.35 1.32 11.36
C ALA A 22 2.63 1.46 9.86
N GLY A 23 1.63 1.87 9.10
CA GLY A 23 1.74 2.22 7.70
C GLY A 23 1.57 3.72 7.52
N PHE A 24 2.27 4.27 6.53
CA PHE A 24 2.00 5.60 5.99
C PHE A 24 1.56 5.42 4.55
N PHE A 25 0.55 6.17 4.14
CA PHE A 25 0.13 6.23 2.75
C PHE A 25 0.06 7.68 2.30
N ASP A 26 0.42 7.87 1.04
CA ASP A 26 0.33 9.14 0.33
C ASP A 26 -0.52 8.93 -0.92
N HIS A 27 -1.55 9.74 -1.07
CA HIS A 27 -2.37 9.85 -2.25
C HIS A 27 -2.18 11.23 -2.89
N THR A 28 -0.95 11.53 -3.28
CA THR A 28 -0.61 12.65 -4.15
C THR A 28 -0.83 12.27 -5.62
N HIS A 29 -1.57 13.12 -6.31
CA HIS A 29 -1.78 12.98 -7.75
C HIS A 29 -0.45 13.14 -8.48
N ARG A 30 -0.15 12.22 -9.40
CA ARG A 30 1.00 12.25 -10.32
C ARG A 30 2.37 11.88 -9.72
N ASP A 31 2.42 11.49 -8.45
CA ASP A 31 3.63 10.88 -7.90
C ASP A 31 3.73 9.41 -8.31
N GLN A 32 4.96 8.92 -8.40
CA GLN A 32 5.20 7.53 -8.73
C GLN A 32 4.89 6.65 -7.52
N GLN A 33 4.12 5.58 -7.73
CA GLN A 33 3.77 4.64 -6.67
C GLN A 33 5.02 3.88 -6.24
N SER A 34 5.36 3.97 -4.96
CA SER A 34 6.40 3.15 -4.35
C SER A 34 5.85 2.49 -3.09
N LEU A 35 6.50 1.40 -2.68
CA LEU A 35 6.21 0.73 -1.43
C LEU A 35 7.53 0.55 -0.70
N GLU A 36 7.59 0.93 0.56
CA GLU A 36 8.70 0.61 1.45
C GLU A 36 8.19 -0.18 2.65
N VAL A 37 8.80 -1.33 2.92
CA VAL A 37 8.50 -2.17 4.08
C VAL A 37 9.76 -2.29 4.92
N ARG A 38 9.69 -1.85 6.18
CA ARG A 38 10.82 -1.90 7.12
C ARG A 38 10.59 -2.98 8.18
N GLY A 39 11.57 -3.85 8.35
CA GLY A 39 11.63 -4.86 9.41
C GLY A 39 12.79 -4.63 10.37
N THR A 40 12.92 -5.50 11.36
CA THR A 40 14.02 -5.44 12.35
C THR A 40 15.38 -5.79 11.74
N ARG A 41 15.40 -6.45 10.58
CA ARG A 41 16.61 -6.96 9.93
C ARG A 41 16.99 -6.24 8.64
N GLY A 42 16.17 -5.31 8.18
CA GLY A 42 16.36 -4.65 6.89
C GLY A 42 15.08 -4.02 6.37
N TYR A 43 15.09 -3.64 5.10
CA TYR A 43 13.90 -3.12 4.44
C TYR A 43 13.83 -3.59 2.98
N MET A 44 12.61 -3.59 2.45
CA MET A 44 12.31 -3.82 1.05
C MET A 44 11.72 -2.54 0.45
N THR A 45 12.05 -2.27 -0.79
CA THR A 45 11.44 -1.18 -1.56
C THR A 45 11.03 -1.70 -2.93
N ILE A 46 9.86 -1.26 -3.40
CA ILE A 46 9.44 -1.46 -4.80
C ILE A 46 9.80 -0.18 -5.55
N SER A 47 10.56 -0.33 -6.65
CA SER A 47 10.95 0.80 -7.49
C SER A 47 9.70 1.46 -8.07
N PRO A 48 9.61 2.79 -8.03
CA PRO A 48 8.52 3.53 -8.66
C PRO A 48 8.59 3.54 -10.19
N MET A 49 9.71 3.09 -10.78
CA MET A 49 9.86 3.04 -12.22
C MET A 49 9.22 1.77 -12.80
N VAL A 50 8.47 1.95 -13.88
CA VAL A 50 7.87 0.85 -14.64
C VAL A 50 8.98 0.27 -15.53
N GLY A 51 9.39 -0.97 -15.28
CA GLY A 51 10.25 -1.74 -16.21
C GLY A 51 11.52 -2.33 -15.60
N ASP A 52 11.93 -1.92 -14.41
CA ASP A 52 13.04 -2.51 -13.68
C ASP A 52 12.59 -3.75 -12.90
N GLY A 53 11.40 -3.78 -12.29
CA GLY A 53 10.77 -5.03 -11.79
C GLY A 53 11.58 -5.85 -10.76
N TRP A 54 12.76 -5.39 -10.37
CA TRP A 54 13.64 -6.07 -9.43
C TRP A 54 13.14 -5.81 -8.02
N LEU A 55 12.72 -6.87 -7.35
CA LEU A 55 12.58 -6.88 -5.90
C LEU A 55 13.98 -6.96 -5.31
N CYS A 56 14.34 -6.01 -4.45
CA CYS A 56 15.65 -6.00 -3.79
C CYS A 56 15.46 -6.03 -2.27
N GLN A 57 16.21 -6.91 -1.61
CA GLN A 57 16.41 -6.87 -0.17
C GLN A 57 17.60 -5.96 0.13
N ILE A 58 17.40 -5.00 1.04
CA ILE A 58 18.46 -4.10 1.47
C ILE A 58 18.72 -4.32 2.96
N GLU A 59 19.96 -4.71 3.27
CA GLU A 59 20.43 -4.88 4.65
C GLU A 59 21.47 -3.82 5.02
N ALA A 60 21.32 -3.26 6.23
CA ALA A 60 22.32 -2.36 6.78
C ALA A 60 23.49 -3.20 7.31
N THR A 61 24.71 -2.96 6.81
CA THR A 61 25.90 -3.72 7.23
C THR A 61 26.48 -3.29 8.58
N LEU A 62 25.88 -2.30 9.25
CA LEU A 62 26.37 -1.78 10.53
C LEU A 62 25.60 -2.40 11.72
N PRO A 63 26.29 -2.77 12.82
CA PRO A 63 25.63 -3.18 14.06
C PRO A 63 24.65 -2.10 14.54
N ALA A 64 23.49 -2.51 15.06
CA ALA A 64 22.42 -1.62 15.54
C ALA A 64 22.85 -0.58 16.60
N THR A 65 24.02 -0.79 17.20
CA THR A 65 24.63 0.05 18.25
C THR A 65 25.45 1.23 17.70
N VAL A 66 25.73 1.29 16.39
CA VAL A 66 26.57 2.34 15.81
C VAL A 66 25.72 3.52 15.34
N LYS A 67 26.04 4.73 15.83
CA LYS A 67 25.42 5.99 15.38
C LYS A 67 25.51 6.07 13.84
N ARG A 68 24.37 6.28 13.16
CA ARG A 68 24.26 6.31 11.69
C ARG A 68 25.37 7.19 11.09
N GLN A 69 26.37 6.57 10.47
CA GLN A 69 27.38 7.27 9.68
C GLN A 69 26.89 7.37 8.23
N TYR A 70 27.05 8.55 7.64
CA TYR A 70 26.74 8.80 6.24
C TYR A 70 28.04 8.91 5.44
N PRO A 71 28.18 8.24 4.27
CA PRO A 71 27.19 7.37 3.63
C PRO A 71 27.12 5.97 4.27
N GLN A 72 25.92 5.38 4.32
CA GLN A 72 25.71 4.02 4.82
C GLN A 72 26.21 2.99 3.81
N ARG A 73 26.93 1.97 4.28
CA ARG A 73 27.20 0.77 3.47
C ARG A 73 25.97 -0.13 3.51
N LEU A 74 25.38 -0.36 2.34
CA LEU A 74 24.20 -1.20 2.15
C LEU A 74 24.60 -2.43 1.33
N THR A 75 24.09 -3.60 1.72
CA THR A 75 24.09 -4.78 0.85
C THR A 75 22.74 -4.87 0.16
N VAL A 76 22.75 -4.86 -1.17
CA VAL A 76 21.57 -5.00 -2.02
C VAL A 76 21.62 -6.39 -2.63
N GLN A 77 20.62 -7.21 -2.36
CA GLN A 77 20.47 -8.54 -2.95
C GLN A 77 19.17 -8.59 -3.74
N PRO A 78 19.19 -9.02 -5.01
CA PRO A 78 17.95 -9.28 -5.73
C PRO A 78 17.22 -10.44 -5.04
N ILE A 79 15.91 -10.28 -4.86
CA ILE A 79 15.03 -11.36 -4.45
C ILE A 79 14.71 -12.13 -5.73
N GLU A 80 15.08 -13.40 -5.78
CA GLU A 80 14.76 -14.27 -6.91
C GLU A 80 13.24 -14.33 -7.09
N GLY A 81 12.78 -13.91 -8.27
CA GLY A 81 11.39 -13.92 -8.66
C GLY A 81 11.25 -14.42 -10.09
N VAL A 82 10.14 -15.08 -10.38
CA VAL A 82 9.79 -15.44 -11.76
C VAL A 82 9.25 -14.19 -12.43
N ALA A 83 9.83 -13.80 -13.57
CA ALA A 83 9.27 -12.72 -14.37
C ALA A 83 7.82 -13.05 -14.71
N HIS A 84 6.90 -12.17 -14.33
CA HIS A 84 5.50 -12.34 -14.71
C HIS A 84 5.34 -12.03 -16.20
N GLY A 85 4.88 -13.01 -16.98
CA GLY A 85 4.60 -12.81 -18.41
C GLY A 85 3.36 -11.95 -18.71
N CYS A 86 2.69 -11.44 -17.68
CA CYS A 86 1.47 -10.66 -17.76
C CYS A 86 1.55 -9.47 -16.79
N SER A 87 1.03 -8.31 -17.20
CA SER A 87 0.80 -7.18 -16.30
C SER A 87 -0.20 -7.55 -15.20
N ILE A 88 -0.23 -6.80 -14.10
CA ILE A 88 -1.18 -7.03 -12.99
C ILE A 88 -2.63 -7.04 -13.53
N THR A 89 -2.98 -6.12 -14.43
CA THR A 89 -4.30 -6.09 -15.07
C THR A 89 -4.57 -7.35 -15.90
N GLN A 90 -3.59 -7.83 -16.67
CA GLN A 90 -3.74 -9.06 -17.46
C GLN A 90 -3.89 -10.29 -16.55
N GLN A 91 -3.14 -10.35 -15.45
CA GLN A 91 -3.28 -11.41 -14.45
C GLN A 91 -4.69 -11.43 -13.86
N LEU A 92 -5.20 -10.26 -13.44
CA LEU A 92 -6.57 -10.11 -12.95
C LEU A 92 -7.60 -10.57 -13.98
N LEU A 93 -7.47 -10.15 -15.24
CA LEU A 93 -8.40 -10.55 -16.30
C LEU A 93 -8.36 -12.06 -16.58
N ASN A 94 -7.16 -12.66 -16.60
CA ASN A 94 -6.99 -14.10 -16.78
C ASN A 94 -7.60 -14.89 -15.62
N GLU A 95 -7.44 -14.40 -14.39
CA GLU A 95 -8.00 -15.00 -13.19
C GLU A 95 -9.53 -14.95 -13.20
N VAL A 96 -10.11 -13.79 -13.51
CA VAL A 96 -11.56 -13.61 -13.66
C VAL A 96 -12.10 -14.51 -14.77
N HIS A 97 -11.41 -14.59 -15.91
CA HIS A 97 -11.79 -15.48 -17.00
C HIS A 97 -11.78 -16.94 -16.55
N ALA A 98 -10.73 -17.40 -15.88
CA ALA A 98 -10.63 -18.78 -15.38
C ALA A 98 -11.72 -19.10 -14.34
N ALA A 99 -12.04 -18.14 -13.47
CA ALA A 99 -13.14 -18.29 -12.51
C ALA A 99 -14.49 -18.46 -13.22
N LEU A 100 -14.78 -17.65 -14.24
CA LEU A 100 -16.02 -17.72 -15.00
C LEU A 100 -16.12 -18.97 -15.90
N ALA A 101 -15.01 -19.35 -16.55
CA ALA A 101 -14.99 -20.45 -17.51
C ALA A 101 -14.90 -21.83 -16.84
N HIS A 102 -14.25 -21.92 -15.67
CA HIS A 102 -13.88 -23.20 -15.05
C HIS A 102 -14.29 -23.30 -13.57
N GLY A 103 -14.95 -22.29 -13.01
CA GLY A 103 -15.35 -22.29 -11.60
C GLY A 103 -14.17 -22.18 -10.62
N HIS A 104 -13.02 -21.68 -11.08
CA HIS A 104 -11.87 -21.44 -10.21
C HIS A 104 -12.18 -20.37 -9.16
N VAL A 105 -11.55 -20.49 -8.00
CA VAL A 105 -11.62 -19.46 -6.94
C VAL A 105 -10.70 -18.30 -7.32
N VAL A 106 -11.23 -17.08 -7.27
CA VAL A 106 -10.45 -15.85 -7.42
C VAL A 106 -9.65 -15.64 -6.13
N SER A 107 -8.36 -15.37 -6.24
CA SER A 107 -7.43 -15.07 -5.15
C SER A 107 -7.90 -13.83 -4.38
N SER A 108 -8.35 -12.80 -5.08
CA SER A 108 -9.02 -11.66 -4.45
C SER A 108 -10.51 -11.91 -4.30
N THR A 109 -10.96 -12.07 -3.06
CA THR A 109 -12.38 -12.28 -2.71
C THR A 109 -13.19 -10.97 -2.69
N GLY A 110 -12.58 -9.84 -3.11
CA GLY A 110 -13.14 -8.50 -2.91
C GLY A 110 -13.00 -7.97 -1.48
N HIS A 111 -12.56 -8.81 -0.53
CA HIS A 111 -12.31 -8.39 0.86
C HIS A 111 -11.28 -7.26 0.94
N ASP A 112 -10.18 -7.38 0.20
CA ASP A 112 -9.13 -6.37 0.17
C ASP A 112 -9.62 -5.06 -0.45
N GLY A 113 -10.47 -5.14 -1.48
CA GLY A 113 -11.11 -3.97 -2.08
C GLY A 113 -12.05 -3.27 -1.10
N ALA A 114 -12.83 -4.03 -0.34
CA ALA A 114 -13.68 -3.49 0.71
C ALA A 114 -12.86 -2.83 1.83
N ALA A 115 -11.75 -3.45 2.26
CA ALA A 115 -10.86 -2.88 3.26
C ALA A 115 -10.17 -1.59 2.76
N ALA A 116 -9.72 -1.56 1.50
CA ALA A 116 -9.14 -0.37 0.89
C ALA A 116 -10.15 0.78 0.80
N LEU A 117 -11.39 0.49 0.41
CA LEU A 117 -12.47 1.47 0.41
C LEU A 117 -12.77 1.98 1.83
N GLU A 118 -12.86 1.08 2.80
CA GLU A 118 -13.11 1.44 4.20
C GLU A 118 -11.99 2.36 4.75
N LEU A 119 -10.74 2.11 4.38
CA LEU A 119 -9.60 2.98 4.74
C LEU A 119 -9.73 4.38 4.12
N GLY A 120 -10.16 4.48 2.86
CA GLY A 120 -10.44 5.77 2.23
C GLY A 120 -11.55 6.55 2.94
N ILE A 121 -12.64 5.86 3.29
CA ILE A 121 -13.74 6.44 4.06
C ILE A 121 -13.28 6.88 5.46
N ALA A 122 -12.48 6.05 6.14
CA ALA A 122 -11.95 6.35 7.47
C ALA A 122 -11.02 7.55 7.46
N CYS A 123 -10.21 7.71 6.40
CA CYS A 123 -9.36 8.89 6.22
C CYS A 123 -10.20 10.17 6.13
N HIS A 124 -11.30 10.14 5.36
CA HIS A 124 -12.23 11.27 5.26
C HIS A 124 -12.91 11.55 6.62
N ALA A 125 -13.41 10.53 7.31
CA ALA A 125 -14.02 10.67 8.62
C ALA A 125 -13.03 11.24 9.66
N ALA A 126 -11.80 10.75 9.67
CA ALA A 126 -10.73 11.26 10.54
C ALA A 126 -10.39 12.72 10.25
N HIS A 127 -10.37 13.12 8.97
CA HIS A 127 -10.19 14.52 8.58
C HIS A 127 -11.30 15.42 9.13
N LEU A 128 -12.56 14.99 9.02
CA LEU A 128 -13.71 15.73 9.56
C LEU A 128 -13.71 15.80 11.09
N ALA A 129 -13.35 14.70 11.75
CA ALA A 129 -13.34 14.60 13.21
C ALA A 129 -12.11 15.29 13.85
N GLY A 130 -11.03 15.49 13.09
CA GLY A 130 -9.77 16.04 13.60
C GLY A 130 -8.99 15.09 14.52
N HIS A 131 -9.33 13.80 14.54
CA HIS A 131 -8.65 12.77 15.33
C HIS A 131 -8.67 11.41 14.61
N ALA A 132 -7.87 10.46 15.11
CA ALA A 132 -7.84 9.10 14.58
C ALA A 132 -9.20 8.41 14.72
N VAL A 133 -9.54 7.56 13.74
CA VAL A 133 -10.76 6.76 13.72
C VAL A 133 -10.37 5.28 13.73
N ALA A 134 -11.08 4.48 14.54
CA ALA A 134 -10.85 3.05 14.61
C ALA A 134 -11.42 2.32 13.38
N LEU A 135 -10.72 1.29 12.95
CA LEU A 135 -11.17 0.34 11.94
C LEU A 135 -11.51 -1.02 12.60
N PRO A 136 -12.55 -1.74 12.12
CA PRO A 136 -13.49 -1.33 11.08
C PRO A 136 -14.37 -0.16 11.55
N LEU A 137 -14.93 0.60 10.62
CA LEU A 137 -15.79 1.73 10.94
C LEU A 137 -17.05 1.25 11.66
N ALA A 138 -17.37 1.90 12.79
CA ALA A 138 -18.56 1.59 13.57
C ALA A 138 -19.85 1.83 12.75
N GLU A 139 -19.86 2.88 11.92
CA GLU A 139 -20.96 3.22 11.03
C GLU A 139 -20.65 2.80 9.59
N ARG A 140 -21.18 1.63 9.19
CA ARG A 140 -21.04 1.07 7.83
C ARG A 140 -22.00 1.68 6.80
N THR A 141 -22.90 2.55 7.24
CA THR A 141 -23.82 3.29 6.37
C THR A 141 -23.20 4.54 5.78
N LEU A 142 -21.99 4.93 6.22
CA LEU A 142 -21.32 6.12 5.71
C LEU A 142 -21.07 5.96 4.21
N ARG A 143 -21.63 6.89 3.43
CA ARG A 143 -21.46 6.96 1.98
C ARG A 143 -20.56 8.14 1.67
N VAL A 144 -19.47 7.88 0.97
CA VAL A 144 -18.71 8.93 0.28
C VAL A 144 -19.18 8.91 -1.17
N HIS A 145 -19.70 10.03 -1.64
CA HIS A 145 -20.12 10.15 -3.04
C HIS A 145 -18.87 10.07 -3.93
N ASN A 146 -18.75 8.98 -4.67
CA ASN A 146 -17.77 8.85 -5.74
C ASN A 146 -18.26 9.69 -6.93
N ARG A 147 -17.37 10.43 -7.59
CA ARG A 147 -17.68 11.22 -8.80
C ARG A 147 -17.16 10.51 -10.03
#